data_AF-A0A935HUS1-F1
#
_entry.id   AF-A0A935HUS1-F1
#
_cell.length_a   1.000
_cell.length_b   1.000
_cell.length_c   1.000
_cell.angle_alpha   90.00
_cell.angle_beta   90.00
_cell.angle_gamma   90.00
#
_symmetry.space_group_name_H-M   'P 1'
#
loop_
_entity.id
_entity.type
_entity.pdbx_description
1 polymer ?
#
loop_
_entity_poly.entity_id
_entity_poly.type
_entity_poly.pdbx_seq_one_letter_code
_entity_poly.pdbx_strand_id
1 'polypeptide(L)'
;MRTPILLVLFIAFAPAKAQTTPSSLRPDISVDHYMNVRSSAVRLEVDPISGRLYYLRTNGELLVVIDDGIAPPHDSVVFTTEDHLLDDTYGMTFHDSDLFVIGNQVTGSSTQGIVHRARLQPDGSRLWTVAAWTEPYAWGGKAHGFNNVVVSPDETELYLNCGSRTDHGEVQDVNGAYPELREEPITAKILRIPIDANELLLPNDEPELAASEFVFASGVRNTFDMAFDADGRLFGVENSGDHDDPEEMNWLRQGHHYGFPWTAGGNSNPTPIVGYDPALDPLLNPGFPSAATDFQYDPTFPPAPPFFTEPIRNTGPDADRVRDPLTSGIRDASDEGIEIRTFTCHRSPLGLLFDTDSLWGDDLRGDALMLSFTPGGDTLGFSPIAPWGIPVVPADPSSDLIHLVLTPDLPNDNFSVQATRIVEGFYLPVDAANANNVIYVLENSGGNERAIWKVTLPLYTGIDGTIGSHTTPLRVWPVPTADRVMWSTEGKRPNAITLLDMQGRVCRTVLTRTTNGVIAVNDLPAAVYLLRADYVDGFVHQRFVITK
;
A
#
# COMPACT_ATOMS: atom_id res chain seq x y z
N MET A 1 -18.78 -57.99 -20.23
CA MET A 1 -17.55 -58.03 -19.40
C MET A 1 -16.49 -57.16 -20.05
N ARG A 2 -16.31 -55.94 -19.55
CA ARG A 2 -15.13 -55.11 -19.78
C ARG A 2 -14.76 -54.55 -18.41
N THR A 3 -13.60 -54.94 -17.92
CA THR A 3 -13.06 -54.61 -16.61
C THR A 3 -12.54 -53.17 -16.64
N PRO A 4 -12.86 -52.30 -15.67
CA PRO A 4 -12.23 -50.98 -15.60
C PRO A 4 -10.82 -51.14 -15.01
N ILE A 5 -9.83 -50.56 -15.69
CA ILE A 5 -8.46 -50.40 -15.17
C ILE A 5 -8.51 -49.20 -14.22
N LEU A 6 -8.34 -49.46 -12.93
CA LEU A 6 -8.17 -48.44 -11.91
C LEU A 6 -6.74 -47.90 -12.01
N LEU A 7 -6.57 -46.71 -12.59
CA LEU A 7 -5.30 -45.99 -12.58
C LEU A 7 -5.14 -45.38 -11.18
N VAL A 8 -4.35 -46.02 -10.33
CA VAL A 8 -3.96 -45.45 -9.02
C VAL A 8 -2.88 -44.41 -9.30
N LEU A 9 -3.31 -43.13 -9.32
CA LEU A 9 -2.40 -41.99 -9.34
C LEU A 9 -1.76 -41.90 -7.95
N PHE A 10 -0.49 -42.27 -7.81
CA PHE A 10 0.30 -41.91 -6.64
C PHE A 10 0.53 -40.40 -6.70
N ILE A 11 -0.34 -39.63 -6.05
CA ILE A 11 -0.06 -38.23 -5.71
C ILE A 11 1.05 -38.30 -4.66
N ALA A 12 2.29 -38.12 -5.10
CA ALA A 12 3.35 -37.76 -4.18
C ALA A 12 2.98 -36.39 -3.62
N PHE A 13 2.45 -36.36 -2.39
CA PHE A 13 2.41 -35.13 -1.62
C PHE A 13 3.85 -34.67 -1.43
N ALA A 14 4.29 -33.74 -2.27
CA ALA A 14 5.47 -32.95 -1.95
C ALA A 14 5.17 -32.28 -0.60
N PRO A 15 6.07 -32.37 0.39
CA PRO A 15 5.90 -31.60 1.61
C PRO A 15 5.75 -30.14 1.22
N ALA A 16 4.71 -29.47 1.75
CA ALA A 16 4.58 -28.02 1.64
C ALA A 16 5.92 -27.42 2.08
N LYS A 17 6.61 -26.75 1.16
CA LYS A 17 7.84 -26.04 1.51
C LYS A 17 7.45 -24.97 2.53
N ALA A 18 8.18 -24.92 3.64
CA ALA A 18 8.03 -23.86 4.61
C ALA A 18 8.24 -22.50 3.92
N GLN A 19 7.43 -21.52 4.29
CA GLN A 19 7.60 -20.12 3.89
C GLN A 19 9.04 -19.70 4.17
N THR A 20 9.65 -18.96 3.25
CA THR A 20 10.93 -18.30 3.53
C THR A 20 10.69 -17.25 4.60
N THR A 21 11.48 -17.25 5.67
CA THR A 21 11.45 -16.13 6.62
C THR A 21 11.83 -14.85 5.86
N PRO A 22 11.00 -13.80 5.87
CA PRO A 22 11.32 -12.55 5.20
C PRO A 22 12.65 -11.99 5.71
N SER A 23 13.40 -11.35 4.81
CA SER A 23 14.73 -10.84 5.13
C SER A 23 14.96 -9.49 4.49
N SER A 24 15.68 -8.62 5.21
CA SER A 24 16.02 -7.31 4.68
C SER A 24 17.12 -7.40 3.61
N LEU A 25 16.96 -6.62 2.55
CA LEU A 25 17.99 -6.36 1.54
C LEU A 25 18.90 -5.20 1.94
N ARG A 26 18.63 -4.58 3.09
CA ARG A 26 19.37 -3.44 3.63
C ARG A 26 19.95 -3.76 5.03
N PRO A 27 21.18 -3.34 5.33
CA PRO A 27 21.81 -3.63 6.62
C PRO A 27 21.24 -2.81 7.80
N ASP A 28 20.52 -1.73 7.53
CA ASP A 28 19.95 -0.80 8.50
C ASP A 28 18.45 -1.01 8.74
N ILE A 29 17.84 -2.02 8.11
CA ILE A 29 16.46 -2.44 8.32
C ILE A 29 16.45 -3.83 8.99
N SER A 30 15.62 -4.02 10.01
CA SER A 30 15.37 -5.34 10.60
C SER A 30 13.98 -5.87 10.22
N VAL A 31 13.86 -7.18 10.14
CA VAL A 31 12.58 -7.87 9.90
C VAL A 31 12.44 -8.97 10.94
N ASP A 32 11.42 -8.86 11.77
CA ASP A 32 11.17 -9.74 12.90
C ASP A 32 9.75 -10.32 12.79
N HIS A 33 9.59 -11.60 13.10
CA HIS A 33 8.24 -12.18 13.28
C HIS A 33 7.59 -11.52 14.50
N TYR A 34 6.37 -11.01 14.34
CA TYR A 34 5.65 -10.36 15.44
C TYR A 34 4.61 -11.30 16.06
N MET A 35 3.70 -11.83 15.25
CA MET A 35 2.74 -12.85 15.67
C MET A 35 2.15 -13.58 14.47
N ASN A 36 1.54 -14.74 14.71
CA ASN A 36 0.74 -15.40 13.70
C ASN A 36 -0.66 -14.78 13.61
N VAL A 37 -1.25 -14.76 12.42
CA VAL A 37 -2.62 -14.26 12.20
C VAL A 37 -3.59 -15.34 11.75
N ARG A 38 -4.88 -15.06 11.95
CA ARG A 38 -5.98 -15.88 11.44
C ARG A 38 -6.09 -15.81 9.92
N SER A 39 -6.79 -16.77 9.32
CA SER A 39 -6.98 -16.83 7.87
C SER A 39 -7.74 -15.64 7.31
N SER A 40 -7.44 -15.31 6.05
CA SER A 40 -8.19 -14.30 5.29
C SER A 40 -8.08 -12.91 5.91
N ALA A 41 -6.95 -12.62 6.57
CA ALA A 41 -6.64 -11.26 6.99
C ALA A 41 -6.42 -10.40 5.73
N VAL A 42 -6.91 -9.16 5.75
CA VAL A 42 -6.97 -8.33 4.53
C VAL A 42 -6.60 -6.88 4.76
N ARG A 43 -6.82 -6.35 5.97
CA ARG A 43 -6.39 -4.99 6.34
C ARG A 43 -5.78 -4.91 7.71
N LEU A 44 -4.86 -3.97 7.90
CA LEU A 44 -4.16 -3.69 9.14
C LEU A 44 -4.13 -2.17 9.35
N GLU A 45 -4.50 -1.73 10.55
CA GLU A 45 -4.48 -0.31 10.92
C GLU A 45 -4.03 -0.11 12.36
N VAL A 46 -3.52 1.09 12.67
CA VAL A 46 -3.24 1.52 14.04
C VAL A 46 -4.38 2.42 14.53
N ASP A 47 -5.04 2.03 15.61
CA ASP A 47 -6.01 2.93 16.26
C ASP A 47 -5.27 4.11 16.90
N PRO A 48 -5.51 5.37 16.46
CA PRO A 48 -4.77 6.54 16.92
C PRO A 48 -5.03 6.85 18.41
N ILE A 49 -6.14 6.36 18.99
CA ILE A 49 -6.46 6.59 20.39
C ILE A 49 -5.71 5.61 21.30
N SER A 50 -5.78 4.30 21.01
CA SER A 50 -5.16 3.28 21.85
C SER A 50 -3.72 2.95 21.49
N GLY A 51 -3.28 3.31 20.29
CA GLY A 51 -1.98 2.93 19.72
C GLY A 51 -1.86 1.43 19.41
N ARG A 52 -2.98 0.70 19.39
CA ARG A 52 -3.00 -0.75 19.12
C ARG A 52 -3.23 -1.02 17.65
N LEU A 53 -2.63 -2.11 17.18
CA LEU A 53 -2.92 -2.65 15.86
C LEU A 53 -4.28 -3.34 15.87
N TYR A 54 -5.03 -3.13 14.80
CA TYR A 54 -6.24 -3.85 14.48
C TYR A 54 -6.10 -4.45 13.09
N TYR A 55 -6.59 -5.67 12.90
CA TYR A 55 -6.66 -6.24 11.56
C TYR A 55 -8.05 -6.79 11.26
N LEU A 56 -8.45 -6.60 10.00
CA LEU A 56 -9.70 -7.03 9.43
C LEU A 56 -9.50 -8.35 8.68
N ARG A 57 -10.51 -9.20 8.73
CA ARG A 57 -10.59 -10.42 7.93
C ARG A 57 -11.74 -10.32 6.96
N THR A 58 -11.61 -10.92 5.77
CA THR A 58 -12.64 -10.81 4.73
C THR A 58 -14.03 -11.28 5.18
N ASN A 59 -14.10 -12.21 6.13
CA ASN A 59 -15.37 -12.68 6.72
C ASN A 59 -16.04 -11.69 7.70
N GLY A 60 -15.52 -10.46 7.83
CA GLY A 60 -16.05 -9.40 8.69
C GLY A 60 -15.64 -9.54 10.15
N GLU A 61 -14.66 -10.37 10.50
CA GLU A 61 -14.08 -10.29 11.85
C GLU A 61 -13.05 -9.16 11.91
N LEU A 62 -13.21 -8.29 12.90
CA LEU A 62 -12.23 -7.28 13.24
C LEU A 62 -11.57 -7.66 14.56
N LEU A 63 -10.24 -7.71 14.55
CA LEU A 63 -9.44 -8.18 15.67
C LEU A 63 -8.51 -7.09 16.16
N VAL A 64 -8.32 -7.03 17.48
CA VAL A 64 -7.27 -6.21 18.11
C VAL A 64 -6.06 -7.08 18.42
N VAL A 65 -4.87 -6.56 18.17
CA VAL A 65 -3.61 -7.15 18.62
C VAL A 65 -3.34 -6.72 20.07
N ILE A 66 -3.05 -7.70 20.91
CA ILE A 66 -2.73 -7.55 22.32
C ILE A 66 -1.24 -7.87 22.49
N ASP A 67 -0.45 -6.84 22.75
CA ASP A 67 0.95 -6.92 23.16
C ASP A 67 1.11 -6.21 24.51
N ASP A 68 1.42 -6.98 25.56
CA ASP A 68 1.67 -6.48 26.91
C ASP A 68 3.17 -6.38 27.23
N GLY A 69 4.05 -6.73 26.28
CA GLY A 69 5.49 -6.79 26.45
C GLY A 69 5.98 -7.90 27.39
N ILE A 70 5.10 -8.78 27.85
CA ILE A 70 5.40 -9.88 28.78
C ILE A 70 5.27 -11.23 28.07
N ALA A 71 4.21 -11.43 27.29
CA ALA A 71 3.93 -12.64 26.52
C ALA A 71 4.05 -12.38 25.00
N PRO A 72 4.20 -13.44 24.18
CA PRO A 72 4.09 -13.29 22.73
C PRO A 72 2.76 -12.61 22.35
N PRO A 73 2.77 -11.66 21.40
CA PRO A 73 1.55 -10.98 20.98
C PRO A 73 0.51 -11.97 20.45
N HIS A 74 -0.76 -11.66 20.70
CA HIS A 74 -1.90 -12.46 20.26
C HIS A 74 -3.08 -11.58 19.88
N ASP A 75 -4.07 -12.14 19.20
CA ASP A 75 -5.27 -11.41 18.79
C ASP A 75 -6.49 -11.75 19.65
N SER A 76 -7.45 -10.82 19.66
CA SER A 76 -8.82 -11.07 20.09
C SER A 76 -9.80 -10.45 19.12
N VAL A 77 -10.88 -11.17 18.80
CA VAL A 77 -12.01 -10.60 18.05
C VAL A 77 -12.66 -9.53 18.91
N VAL A 78 -12.93 -8.36 18.32
CA VAL A 78 -13.63 -7.24 18.95
C VAL A 78 -14.96 -6.95 18.29
N PHE A 79 -15.07 -7.15 16.97
CA PHE A 79 -16.31 -6.98 16.22
C PHE A 79 -16.43 -8.07 15.15
N THR A 80 -17.66 -8.29 14.72
CA THR A 80 -18.03 -9.29 13.72
C THR A 80 -19.08 -8.74 12.77
N THR A 81 -19.43 -9.55 11.77
CA THR A 81 -20.64 -9.39 10.94
C THR A 81 -21.91 -9.08 11.73
N GLU A 82 -22.06 -9.53 12.98
CA GLU A 82 -23.24 -9.21 13.80
C GLU A 82 -23.30 -7.72 14.18
N ASP A 83 -22.16 -7.04 14.23
CA ASP A 83 -22.05 -5.63 14.60
C ASP A 83 -22.25 -4.71 13.39
N HIS A 84 -21.63 -5.06 12.26
CA HIS A 84 -21.54 -4.17 11.09
C HIS A 84 -22.09 -4.76 9.80
N LEU A 85 -22.73 -5.93 9.83
CA LEU A 85 -23.51 -6.52 8.73
C LEU A 85 -22.77 -6.80 7.40
N LEU A 86 -21.44 -6.67 7.39
CA LEU A 86 -20.60 -6.91 6.21
C LEU A 86 -19.93 -8.28 6.31
N ASP A 87 -20.25 -9.20 5.40
CA ASP A 87 -19.70 -10.56 5.35
C ASP A 87 -18.59 -10.73 4.29
N ASP A 88 -18.34 -9.70 3.50
CA ASP A 88 -17.23 -9.61 2.54
C ASP A 88 -16.52 -8.24 2.66
N THR A 89 -15.60 -8.14 3.61
CA THR A 89 -14.89 -6.88 3.96
C THR A 89 -13.48 -6.82 3.42
N TYR A 90 -13.00 -5.61 3.12
CA TYR A 90 -11.69 -5.43 2.46
C TYR A 90 -10.93 -4.16 2.86
N GLY A 91 -11.61 -3.15 3.39
CA GLY A 91 -10.99 -1.86 3.72
C GLY A 91 -11.35 -1.43 5.15
N MET A 92 -10.43 -0.73 5.80
CA MET A 92 -10.64 -0.14 7.12
C MET A 92 -9.75 1.09 7.28
N THR A 93 -10.25 2.12 7.97
CA THR A 93 -9.41 3.26 8.42
C THR A 93 -9.95 3.80 9.74
N PHE A 94 -9.06 4.33 10.58
CA PHE A 94 -9.44 5.12 11.75
C PHE A 94 -9.35 6.61 11.46
N HIS A 95 -10.20 7.39 12.12
CA HIS A 95 -10.06 8.84 12.22
C HIS A 95 -10.73 9.31 13.51
N ASP A 96 -9.97 9.98 14.38
CA ASP A 96 -10.41 10.36 15.72
C ASP A 96 -11.07 9.20 16.49
N SER A 97 -12.36 9.35 16.81
CA SER A 97 -13.17 8.35 17.51
C SER A 97 -13.87 7.38 16.56
N ASP A 98 -13.79 7.60 15.26
CA ASP A 98 -14.45 6.79 14.25
C ASP A 98 -13.52 5.71 13.70
N LEU A 99 -14.12 4.56 13.48
CA LEU A 99 -13.57 3.45 12.72
C LEU A 99 -14.49 3.26 11.53
N PHE A 100 -13.96 3.35 10.32
CA PHE A 100 -14.68 3.04 9.10
C PHE A 100 -14.29 1.66 8.60
N VAL A 101 -15.29 0.85 8.22
CA VAL A 101 -15.09 -0.46 7.59
C VAL A 101 -15.88 -0.46 6.29
N ILE A 102 -15.24 -0.86 5.21
CA ILE A 102 -15.83 -0.93 3.87
C ILE A 102 -15.81 -2.37 3.37
N GLY A 103 -16.88 -2.73 2.67
CA GLY A 103 -17.04 -4.05 2.08
C GLY A 103 -18.31 -4.16 1.26
N ASN A 104 -18.68 -5.41 0.98
CA ASN A 104 -19.78 -5.77 0.12
C ASN A 104 -20.76 -6.67 0.87
N GLN A 105 -22.04 -6.53 0.56
CA GLN A 105 -23.08 -7.49 0.92
C GLN A 105 -23.52 -8.22 -0.35
N VAL A 106 -23.01 -9.44 -0.54
CA VAL A 106 -23.26 -10.21 -1.76
C VAL A 106 -24.45 -11.14 -1.56
N THR A 107 -25.52 -10.96 -2.34
CA THR A 107 -26.72 -11.80 -2.33
C THR A 107 -26.96 -12.42 -3.70
N GLY A 108 -26.58 -13.69 -3.83
CA GLY A 108 -26.68 -14.42 -5.09
C GLY A 108 -25.76 -13.81 -6.15
N SER A 109 -26.34 -13.18 -7.15
CA SER A 109 -25.63 -12.51 -8.24
C SER A 109 -25.73 -10.98 -8.16
N SER A 110 -26.21 -10.42 -7.05
CA SER A 110 -26.24 -8.97 -6.80
C SER A 110 -25.38 -8.64 -5.58
N THR A 111 -24.87 -7.42 -5.53
CA THR A 111 -24.09 -6.90 -4.41
C THR A 111 -24.52 -5.47 -4.07
N GLN A 112 -24.20 -5.05 -2.85
CA GLN A 112 -24.21 -3.65 -2.42
C GLN A 112 -22.89 -3.33 -1.74
N GLY A 113 -22.25 -2.23 -2.13
CA GLY A 113 -21.10 -1.69 -1.41
C GLY A 113 -21.59 -0.92 -0.19
N ILE A 114 -20.95 -1.09 0.96
CA ILE A 114 -21.36 -0.43 2.21
C ILE A 114 -20.13 0.06 2.97
N VAL A 115 -20.22 1.28 3.51
CA VAL A 115 -19.27 1.86 4.46
C VAL A 115 -19.96 1.99 5.82
N HIS A 116 -19.51 1.19 6.78
CA HIS A 116 -19.95 1.28 8.16
C HIS A 116 -19.02 2.18 8.97
N ARG A 117 -19.59 2.90 9.94
CA ARG A 117 -18.89 3.76 10.91
C ARG A 117 -19.16 3.28 12.33
N ALA A 118 -18.10 3.01 13.08
CA ALA A 118 -18.14 2.63 14.49
C ALA A 118 -17.55 3.75 15.37
N ARG A 119 -18.42 4.60 15.92
CA ARG A 119 -18.00 5.73 16.75
C ARG A 119 -17.76 5.31 18.19
N LEU A 120 -16.54 5.52 18.70
CA LEU A 120 -16.17 5.29 20.09
C LEU A 120 -17.00 6.17 21.04
N GLN A 121 -17.60 5.54 22.05
CA GLN A 121 -18.41 6.18 23.07
C GLN A 121 -17.60 6.39 24.37
N PRO A 122 -18.03 7.30 25.28
CA PRO A 122 -17.33 7.55 26.53
C PRO A 122 -17.18 6.34 27.46
N ASP A 123 -18.03 5.31 27.31
CA ASP A 123 -17.97 4.07 28.08
C ASP A 123 -17.01 3.02 27.47
N GLY A 124 -16.36 3.34 26.35
CA GLY A 124 -15.44 2.48 25.63
C GLY A 124 -16.11 1.55 24.60
N SER A 125 -17.44 1.55 24.50
CA SER A 125 -18.15 0.83 23.43
C SER A 125 -18.06 1.58 22.10
N ARG A 126 -18.34 0.91 20.98
CA ARG A 126 -18.51 1.57 19.67
C ARG A 126 -19.95 1.48 19.21
N LEU A 127 -20.50 2.61 18.76
CA LEU A 127 -21.82 2.68 18.13
C LEU A 127 -21.67 2.56 16.62
N TRP A 128 -22.24 1.49 16.07
CA TRP A 128 -22.24 1.22 14.63
C TRP A 128 -23.39 1.94 13.92
N THR A 129 -23.07 2.61 12.81
CA THR A 129 -24.00 3.29 11.90
C THR A 129 -23.55 3.05 10.47
N VAL A 130 -24.42 3.27 9.48
CA VAL A 130 -24.01 3.28 8.08
C VAL A 130 -23.64 4.70 7.67
N ALA A 131 -22.44 4.88 7.12
CA ALA A 131 -22.03 6.14 6.52
C ALA A 131 -22.61 6.28 5.10
N ALA A 132 -22.40 5.26 4.27
CA ALA A 132 -22.91 5.20 2.90
C ALA A 132 -23.17 3.76 2.45
N TRP A 133 -24.04 3.59 1.46
CA TRP A 133 -24.22 2.34 0.72
C TRP A 133 -24.56 2.62 -0.75
N THR A 134 -24.33 1.66 -1.62
CA THR A 134 -24.76 1.74 -3.02
C THR A 134 -26.20 1.25 -3.21
N GLU A 135 -26.86 1.72 -4.26
CA GLU A 135 -27.91 0.90 -4.89
C GLU A 135 -27.35 -0.48 -5.27
N PRO A 136 -28.19 -1.54 -5.30
CA PRO A 136 -27.75 -2.85 -5.75
C PRO A 136 -27.22 -2.80 -7.17
N TYR A 137 -26.10 -3.48 -7.39
CA TYR A 137 -25.52 -3.71 -8.70
C TYR A 137 -25.23 -5.21 -8.89
N ALA A 138 -24.97 -5.61 -10.12
CA ALA A 138 -24.69 -6.98 -10.51
C ALA A 138 -23.32 -7.42 -10.00
N TRP A 139 -23.31 -8.51 -9.25
CA TRP A 139 -22.09 -9.19 -8.83
C TRP A 139 -21.65 -10.20 -9.88
N GLY A 140 -20.45 -10.00 -10.41
CA GLY A 140 -19.77 -10.91 -11.32
C GLY A 140 -18.86 -11.89 -10.58
N GLY A 141 -18.49 -13.00 -11.21
CA GLY A 141 -17.53 -13.96 -10.65
C GLY A 141 -16.10 -13.42 -10.52
N LYS A 142 -15.84 -12.22 -11.05
CA LYS A 142 -14.54 -11.54 -11.01
C LYS A 142 -14.66 -10.07 -10.55
N ALA A 143 -15.74 -9.74 -9.85
CA ALA A 143 -15.96 -8.39 -9.37
C ALA A 143 -15.00 -8.06 -8.21
N HIS A 144 -14.45 -6.85 -8.21
CA HIS A 144 -13.53 -6.37 -7.18
C HIS A 144 -14.23 -5.52 -6.11
N GLY A 145 -15.36 -4.90 -6.46
CA GLY A 145 -16.30 -4.28 -5.53
C GLY A 145 -15.71 -3.18 -4.65
N PHE A 146 -16.38 -2.91 -3.53
CA PHE A 146 -15.93 -1.93 -2.54
C PHE A 146 -14.79 -2.50 -1.71
N ASN A 147 -13.58 -1.94 -1.82
CA ASN A 147 -12.41 -2.56 -1.20
C ASN A 147 -11.42 -1.65 -0.45
N ASN A 148 -11.56 -0.33 -0.54
CA ASN A 148 -10.68 0.60 0.16
C ASN A 148 -11.42 1.86 0.62
N VAL A 149 -11.03 2.39 1.77
CA VAL A 149 -11.49 3.65 2.33
C VAL A 149 -10.31 4.39 2.96
N VAL A 150 -10.07 5.64 2.55
CA VAL A 150 -9.09 6.53 3.19
C VAL A 150 -9.69 7.88 3.53
N VAL A 151 -9.14 8.52 4.55
CA VAL A 151 -9.56 9.83 5.03
C VAL A 151 -8.71 10.92 4.37
N SER A 152 -9.34 12.01 3.93
CA SER A 152 -8.62 13.14 3.36
C SER A 152 -7.70 13.81 4.39
N PRO A 153 -6.58 14.42 3.98
CA PRO A 153 -5.67 15.12 4.90
C PRO A 153 -6.29 16.32 5.61
N ASP A 154 -7.35 16.90 5.04
CA ASP A 154 -8.13 17.97 5.68
C ASP A 154 -9.25 17.45 6.61
N GLU A 155 -9.36 16.12 6.73
CA GLU A 155 -10.26 15.42 7.64
C GLU A 155 -11.75 15.66 7.35
N THR A 156 -12.10 16.06 6.12
CA THR A 156 -13.49 16.38 5.75
C THR A 156 -14.17 15.35 4.85
N GLU A 157 -13.41 14.48 4.20
CA GLU A 157 -13.90 13.57 3.17
C GLU A 157 -13.37 12.15 3.37
N LEU A 158 -14.14 11.17 2.89
CA LEU A 158 -13.71 9.79 2.67
C LEU A 158 -13.58 9.54 1.17
N TYR A 159 -12.50 8.88 0.79
CA TYR A 159 -12.27 8.39 -0.57
C TYR A 159 -12.44 6.88 -0.58
N LEU A 160 -13.29 6.39 -1.48
CA LEU A 160 -13.70 4.99 -1.54
C LEU A 160 -13.32 4.40 -2.90
N ASN A 161 -12.78 3.19 -2.94
CA ASN A 161 -12.68 2.45 -4.19
C ASN A 161 -13.91 1.57 -4.42
N CYS A 162 -14.53 1.68 -5.58
CA CYS A 162 -15.45 0.71 -6.15
C CYS A 162 -14.80 0.14 -7.41
N GLY A 163 -14.20 -1.04 -7.27
CA GLY A 163 -13.52 -1.72 -8.35
C GLY A 163 -14.46 -2.15 -9.48
N SER A 164 -13.86 -2.64 -10.56
CA SER A 164 -14.58 -3.13 -11.73
C SER A 164 -15.38 -4.39 -11.41
N ARG A 165 -16.40 -4.62 -12.24
CA ARG A 165 -17.14 -5.89 -12.27
C ARG A 165 -16.41 -6.95 -13.09
N THR A 166 -15.60 -6.51 -14.04
CA THR A 166 -14.98 -7.35 -15.07
C THR A 166 -13.46 -7.45 -14.92
N ASP A 167 -12.87 -8.45 -15.58
CA ASP A 167 -11.42 -8.60 -15.63
C ASP A 167 -10.78 -7.60 -16.59
N HIS A 168 -11.37 -7.41 -17.77
CA HIS A 168 -10.87 -6.55 -18.84
C HIS A 168 -12.01 -5.97 -19.69
N GLY A 169 -13.17 -5.69 -19.10
CA GLY A 169 -14.33 -5.14 -19.81
C GLY A 169 -15.13 -6.17 -20.61
N GLU A 170 -14.90 -7.45 -20.40
CA GLU A 170 -15.64 -8.53 -21.05
C GLU A 170 -17.12 -8.54 -20.64
N VAL A 171 -17.96 -9.21 -21.44
CA VAL A 171 -19.34 -9.50 -21.00
C VAL A 171 -19.24 -10.52 -19.88
N GLN A 172 -19.82 -10.19 -18.72
CA GLN A 172 -20.06 -11.15 -17.65
C GLN A 172 -21.56 -11.37 -17.49
N ASP A 173 -22.07 -12.40 -18.15
CA ASP A 173 -23.51 -12.68 -18.17
C ASP A 173 -24.04 -13.35 -16.89
N VAL A 174 -23.14 -13.90 -16.07
CA VAL A 174 -23.43 -14.68 -14.85
C VAL A 174 -24.47 -15.76 -15.13
N ASN A 175 -24.20 -16.64 -16.10
CA ASN A 175 -25.10 -17.71 -16.55
C ASN A 175 -26.48 -17.18 -17.00
N GLY A 176 -26.48 -16.01 -17.64
CA GLY A 176 -27.68 -15.34 -18.14
C GLY A 176 -28.47 -14.54 -17.11
N ALA A 177 -27.96 -14.34 -15.89
CA ALA A 177 -28.58 -13.43 -14.92
C ALA A 177 -28.48 -11.95 -15.36
N TYR A 178 -27.38 -11.60 -16.06
CA TYR A 178 -27.11 -10.25 -16.58
C TYR A 178 -26.63 -10.30 -18.03
N PRO A 179 -27.49 -10.71 -18.98
CA PRO A 179 -27.09 -10.91 -20.37
C PRO A 179 -26.49 -9.63 -20.96
N GLU A 180 -25.36 -9.77 -21.67
CA GLU A 180 -24.62 -8.67 -22.32
C GLU A 180 -24.04 -7.60 -21.36
N LEU A 181 -24.13 -7.78 -20.04
CA LEU A 181 -23.66 -6.80 -19.07
C LEU A 181 -22.15 -6.87 -18.87
N ARG A 182 -21.51 -5.70 -18.88
CA ARG A 182 -20.07 -5.50 -18.61
C ARG A 182 -19.91 -4.82 -17.25
N GLU A 183 -19.53 -3.55 -17.26
CA GLU A 183 -19.54 -2.64 -16.13
C GLU A 183 -20.92 -2.01 -15.92
N GLU A 184 -21.13 -1.48 -14.72
CA GLU A 184 -22.30 -0.68 -14.36
C GLU A 184 -21.87 0.73 -13.94
N PRO A 185 -22.79 1.70 -13.86
CA PRO A 185 -22.42 3.10 -13.58
C PRO A 185 -21.52 3.29 -12.35
N ILE A 186 -21.80 2.57 -11.26
CA ILE A 186 -21.03 2.70 -10.00
C ILE A 186 -19.66 2.02 -10.03
N THR A 187 -19.42 1.09 -10.96
CA THR A 187 -18.18 0.30 -10.99
C THR A 187 -17.04 1.03 -11.70
N ALA A 188 -15.81 0.61 -11.41
CA ALA A 188 -14.58 1.23 -11.92
C ALA A 188 -14.47 2.72 -11.56
N LYS A 189 -14.71 3.06 -10.28
CA LYS A 189 -14.73 4.44 -9.75
C LYS A 189 -13.93 4.57 -8.46
N ILE A 190 -13.27 5.71 -8.34
CA ILE A 190 -12.93 6.29 -7.03
C ILE A 190 -14.03 7.28 -6.67
N LEU A 191 -14.64 7.07 -5.53
CA LEU A 191 -15.72 7.90 -5.00
C LEU A 191 -15.20 8.80 -3.87
N ARG A 192 -15.87 9.92 -3.65
CA ARG A 192 -15.57 10.88 -2.58
C ARG A 192 -16.87 11.31 -1.91
N ILE A 193 -16.94 11.13 -0.59
CA ILE A 193 -18.12 11.46 0.21
C ILE A 193 -17.72 12.28 1.44
N PRO A 194 -18.62 13.07 2.03
CA PRO A 194 -18.36 13.74 3.31
C PRO A 194 -18.04 12.72 4.41
N ILE A 195 -17.07 13.01 5.28
CA ILE A 195 -16.69 12.12 6.39
C ILE A 195 -17.82 11.91 7.41
N ASP A 196 -18.70 12.91 7.54
CA ASP A 196 -19.85 12.88 8.44
C ASP A 196 -21.10 12.27 7.79
N ALA A 197 -20.99 11.74 6.57
CA ALA A 197 -22.07 11.05 5.86
C ALA A 197 -22.81 10.06 6.78
N ASN A 198 -24.13 10.01 6.59
CA ASN A 198 -25.01 9.19 7.39
C ASN A 198 -26.14 8.68 6.50
N GLU A 199 -26.16 7.36 6.27
CA GLU A 199 -27.12 6.71 5.38
C GLU A 199 -27.13 7.31 3.96
N LEU A 200 -25.96 7.70 3.46
CA LEU A 200 -25.82 8.26 2.11
C LEU A 200 -26.01 7.15 1.06
N LEU A 201 -27.01 7.32 0.19
CA LEU A 201 -27.21 6.44 -0.96
C LEU A 201 -26.32 6.89 -2.14
N LEU A 202 -25.50 5.97 -2.63
CA LEU A 202 -24.71 6.12 -3.85
C LEU A 202 -25.48 5.46 -5.02
N PRO A 203 -25.92 6.23 -6.03
CA PRO A 203 -26.74 5.69 -7.11
C PRO A 203 -25.95 4.74 -8.01
N ASN A 204 -26.63 3.75 -8.61
CA ASN A 204 -26.09 2.91 -9.67
C ASN A 204 -26.77 3.28 -11.01
N ASP A 205 -26.80 4.57 -11.29
CA ASP A 205 -27.38 5.17 -12.50
C ASP A 205 -26.44 6.27 -13.01
N GLU A 206 -26.17 6.27 -14.32
CA GLU A 206 -25.17 7.16 -14.93
C GLU A 206 -25.59 8.64 -14.86
N PRO A 207 -26.81 9.04 -15.25
CA PRO A 207 -27.31 10.40 -15.03
C PRO A 207 -27.25 10.87 -13.57
N GLU A 208 -27.66 10.01 -12.62
CA GLU A 208 -27.65 10.38 -11.19
C GLU A 208 -26.23 10.51 -10.64
N LEU A 209 -25.31 9.60 -11.00
CA LEU A 209 -23.90 9.71 -10.62
C LEU A 209 -23.23 10.94 -11.25
N ALA A 210 -23.50 11.22 -12.52
CA ALA A 210 -22.96 12.41 -13.18
C ALA A 210 -23.52 13.72 -12.61
N ALA A 211 -24.74 13.69 -12.06
CA ALA A 211 -25.32 14.81 -11.32
C ALA A 211 -24.84 14.87 -9.86
N SER A 212 -24.32 13.76 -9.33
CA SER A 212 -23.70 13.71 -8.01
C SER A 212 -22.28 14.29 -8.05
N GLU A 213 -21.83 14.82 -6.92
CA GLU A 213 -20.41 15.21 -6.75
C GLU A 213 -19.58 14.06 -6.16
N PHE A 214 -20.10 12.83 -6.17
CA PHE A 214 -19.48 11.67 -5.52
C PHE A 214 -18.43 10.99 -6.38
N VAL A 215 -18.48 11.10 -7.71
CA VAL A 215 -17.44 10.51 -8.57
C VAL A 215 -16.21 11.42 -8.53
N PHE A 216 -15.14 10.93 -7.90
CA PHE A 216 -13.85 11.61 -7.90
C PHE A 216 -13.06 11.26 -9.16
N ALA A 217 -12.87 9.98 -9.44
CA ALA A 217 -12.18 9.51 -10.64
C ALA A 217 -12.85 8.24 -11.19
N SER A 218 -12.50 7.88 -12.43
CA SER A 218 -13.09 6.75 -13.15
C SER A 218 -12.06 5.96 -13.93
N GLY A 219 -12.45 4.77 -14.40
CA GLY A 219 -11.60 3.96 -15.26
C GLY A 219 -10.45 3.29 -14.50
N VAL A 220 -10.72 2.88 -13.26
CA VAL A 220 -9.86 2.01 -12.46
C VAL A 220 -10.43 0.59 -12.42
N ARG A 221 -9.58 -0.44 -12.40
CA ARG A 221 -9.97 -1.85 -12.29
C ARG A 221 -10.06 -2.28 -10.84
N ASN A 222 -8.91 -2.43 -10.20
CA ASN A 222 -8.79 -2.90 -8.83
C ASN A 222 -7.73 -2.09 -8.11
N THR A 223 -8.00 -0.80 -7.89
CA THR A 223 -7.18 0.08 -7.03
C THR A 223 -7.31 -0.37 -5.58
N PHE A 224 -6.64 -1.47 -5.25
CA PHE A 224 -6.82 -2.17 -4.00
C PHE A 224 -6.39 -1.31 -2.82
N ASP A 225 -5.30 -0.54 -2.99
CA ASP A 225 -4.85 0.41 -1.97
C ASP A 225 -4.71 1.84 -2.44
N MET A 226 -4.99 2.76 -1.53
CA MET A 226 -4.88 4.19 -1.73
C MET A 226 -4.20 4.83 -0.53
N ALA A 227 -3.42 5.89 -0.76
CA ALA A 227 -2.83 6.67 0.32
C ALA A 227 -2.58 8.11 -0.14
N PHE A 228 -2.65 9.03 0.82
CA PHE A 228 -2.25 10.42 0.61
C PHE A 228 -0.76 10.59 0.91
N ASP A 229 -0.06 11.36 0.07
CA ASP A 229 1.28 11.87 0.40
C ASP A 229 1.20 13.04 1.40
N ALA A 230 2.37 13.51 1.87
CA ALA A 230 2.46 14.63 2.82
C ALA A 230 1.96 15.98 2.25
N ASP A 231 1.86 16.10 0.92
CA ASP A 231 1.34 17.28 0.23
C ASP A 231 -0.17 17.17 -0.06
N GLY A 232 -0.80 16.08 0.36
CA GLY A 232 -2.22 15.80 0.18
C GLY A 232 -2.63 15.35 -1.22
N ARG A 233 -1.71 14.76 -1.97
CA ARG A 233 -2.01 14.10 -3.25
C ARG A 233 -2.43 12.66 -3.00
N LEU A 234 -3.53 12.24 -3.61
CA LEU A 234 -4.01 10.87 -3.52
C LEU A 234 -3.30 9.99 -4.57
N PHE A 235 -2.71 8.88 -4.12
CA PHE A 235 -2.17 7.85 -4.99
C PHE A 235 -2.93 6.55 -4.77
N GLY A 236 -3.05 5.75 -5.83
CA GLY A 236 -3.61 4.42 -5.77
C GLY A 236 -2.72 3.41 -6.46
N VAL A 237 -2.59 2.22 -5.90
CA VAL A 237 -1.96 1.07 -6.56
C VAL A 237 -3.03 0.11 -7.06
N GLU A 238 -2.88 -0.35 -8.28
CA GLU A 238 -3.97 -0.95 -9.04
C GLU A 238 -3.55 -2.23 -9.73
N ASN A 239 -4.43 -3.24 -9.64
CA ASN A 239 -4.17 -4.54 -10.24
C ASN A 239 -4.80 -4.63 -11.65
N SER A 240 -3.99 -4.98 -12.62
CA SER A 240 -4.31 -5.38 -14.00
C SER A 240 -5.00 -6.75 -14.05
N GLY A 241 -5.50 -7.10 -15.24
CA GLY A 241 -6.19 -8.37 -15.50
C GLY A 241 -5.25 -9.55 -15.70
N ASP A 242 -5.80 -10.66 -16.20
CA ASP A 242 -5.02 -11.89 -16.47
C ASP A 242 -4.11 -11.79 -17.71
N HIS A 243 -4.15 -10.67 -18.44
CA HIS A 243 -3.21 -10.33 -19.49
C HIS A 243 -1.94 -9.73 -18.84
N ASP A 244 -0.75 -10.02 -19.37
CA ASP A 244 0.56 -9.58 -18.81
C ASP A 244 0.82 -8.07 -19.01
N ASP A 245 -0.18 -7.24 -18.73
CA ASP A 245 -0.10 -5.79 -18.65
C ASP A 245 0.60 -5.37 -17.34
N PRO A 246 1.46 -4.34 -17.38
CA PRO A 246 2.00 -3.76 -16.15
C PRO A 246 0.91 -3.45 -15.12
N GLU A 247 1.20 -3.70 -13.84
CA GLU A 247 0.39 -3.21 -12.73
C GLU A 247 0.64 -1.72 -12.53
N GLU A 248 -0.32 -0.97 -12.01
CA GLU A 248 -0.27 0.49 -12.06
C GLU A 248 -0.10 1.13 -10.68
N MET A 249 0.59 2.28 -10.65
CA MET A 249 0.41 3.31 -9.62
C MET A 249 -0.08 4.58 -10.30
N ASN A 250 -1.17 5.12 -9.78
CA ASN A 250 -1.89 6.25 -10.36
C ASN A 250 -1.89 7.42 -9.39
N TRP A 251 -1.53 8.62 -9.86
CA TRP A 251 -1.84 9.87 -9.15
C TRP A 251 -3.31 10.21 -9.40
N LEU A 252 -4.16 9.88 -8.42
CA LEU A 252 -5.62 9.98 -8.50
C LEU A 252 -6.08 11.44 -8.39
N ARG A 253 -6.87 11.88 -9.38
CA ARG A 253 -7.25 13.29 -9.55
C ARG A 253 -8.71 13.43 -9.95
N GLN A 254 -9.34 14.48 -9.45
CA GLN A 254 -10.76 14.74 -9.68
C GLN A 254 -11.06 14.91 -11.18
N GLY A 255 -12.02 14.14 -11.69
CA GLY A 255 -12.48 14.18 -13.08
C GLY A 255 -11.58 13.44 -14.07
N HIS A 256 -10.53 12.76 -13.60
CA HIS A 256 -9.65 11.96 -14.47
C HIS A 256 -10.23 10.56 -14.75
N HIS A 257 -9.84 10.02 -15.90
CA HIS A 257 -10.15 8.65 -16.34
C HIS A 257 -8.85 7.88 -16.54
N TYR A 258 -8.66 6.75 -15.85
CA TYR A 258 -7.39 6.01 -15.79
C TYR A 258 -7.23 4.90 -16.84
N GLY A 259 -8.29 4.67 -17.62
CA GLY A 259 -8.19 3.96 -18.90
C GLY A 259 -8.87 2.61 -18.91
N PHE A 260 -9.10 1.98 -17.76
CA PHE A 260 -9.86 0.73 -17.72
C PHE A 260 -11.29 0.93 -18.28
N PRO A 261 -11.83 -0.02 -19.08
CA PRO A 261 -11.20 -1.25 -19.54
C PRO A 261 -10.49 -1.14 -20.90
N TRP A 262 -10.27 0.05 -21.45
CA TRP A 262 -9.66 0.22 -22.78
C TRP A 262 -8.15 0.09 -22.78
N THR A 263 -7.50 0.45 -21.68
CA THR A 263 -6.05 0.29 -21.49
C THR A 263 -5.75 -0.21 -20.09
N ALA A 264 -4.66 -0.95 -19.95
CA ALA A 264 -4.09 -1.37 -18.68
C ALA A 264 -2.55 -1.41 -18.82
N GLY A 265 -1.82 -0.85 -17.87
CA GLY A 265 -0.36 -0.80 -17.90
C GLY A 265 0.22 -0.11 -19.14
N GLY A 266 -0.54 0.80 -19.77
CA GLY A 266 -0.19 1.45 -21.05
C GLY A 266 -0.38 0.60 -22.29
N ASN A 267 -0.81 -0.65 -22.16
CA ASN A 267 -1.18 -1.50 -23.28
C ASN A 267 -2.66 -1.28 -23.63
N SER A 268 -2.99 -1.47 -24.92
CA SER A 268 -4.38 -1.45 -25.38
C SER A 268 -5.04 -2.79 -25.09
N ASN A 269 -6.30 -2.76 -24.64
CA ASN A 269 -7.10 -3.96 -24.51
C ASN A 269 -7.23 -4.65 -25.89
N PRO A 270 -6.93 -5.95 -26.00
CA PRO A 270 -6.99 -6.66 -27.27
C PRO A 270 -8.42 -7.00 -27.73
N THR A 271 -9.39 -7.01 -26.83
CA THR A 271 -10.82 -7.36 -27.08
C THR A 271 -11.44 -6.61 -28.27
N PRO A 272 -11.31 -5.27 -28.42
CA PRO A 272 -11.86 -4.55 -29.58
C PRO A 272 -11.06 -4.72 -30.88
N ILE A 273 -9.90 -5.40 -30.88
CA ILE A 273 -9.02 -5.51 -32.05
C ILE A 273 -9.58 -6.54 -33.04
N VAL A 274 -9.94 -6.08 -34.24
CA VAL A 274 -10.49 -6.94 -35.30
C VAL A 274 -9.53 -8.09 -35.62
N GLY A 275 -10.03 -9.32 -35.44
CA GLY A 275 -9.26 -10.54 -35.70
C GLY A 275 -8.33 -10.95 -34.58
N TYR A 276 -8.49 -10.38 -33.38
CA TYR A 276 -7.80 -10.84 -32.17
C TYR A 276 -8.04 -12.34 -31.94
N ASP A 277 -6.94 -13.08 -31.79
CA ASP A 277 -6.91 -14.51 -31.47
C ASP A 277 -6.11 -14.70 -30.18
N PRO A 278 -6.76 -15.03 -29.04
CA PRO A 278 -6.08 -15.18 -27.76
C PRO A 278 -5.02 -16.28 -27.76
N ALA A 279 -5.12 -17.28 -28.65
CA ALA A 279 -4.12 -18.35 -28.74
C ALA A 279 -2.80 -17.89 -29.36
N LEU A 280 -2.78 -16.71 -29.99
CA LEU A 280 -1.60 -16.08 -30.58
C LEU A 280 -1.12 -14.88 -29.79
N ASP A 281 -1.79 -14.54 -28.68
CA ASP A 281 -1.42 -13.41 -27.86
C ASP A 281 -0.21 -13.77 -26.98
N PRO A 282 0.94 -13.12 -27.19
CA PRO A 282 2.14 -13.39 -26.41
C PRO A 282 2.04 -12.90 -24.96
N LEU A 283 1.14 -11.96 -24.66
CA LEU A 283 0.92 -11.40 -23.32
C LEU A 283 -0.15 -12.18 -22.54
N LEU A 284 -0.90 -13.07 -23.18
CA LEU A 284 -1.90 -13.88 -22.49
C LEU A 284 -1.34 -15.25 -22.10
N ASN A 285 -1.18 -15.48 -20.79
CA ASN A 285 -0.73 -16.78 -20.31
C ASN A 285 -1.88 -17.80 -20.34
N PRO A 286 -1.76 -18.92 -21.09
CA PRO A 286 -2.83 -19.93 -21.17
C PRO A 286 -3.07 -20.69 -19.86
N GLY A 287 -2.24 -20.47 -18.84
CA GLY A 287 -2.47 -20.97 -17.49
C GLY A 287 -3.60 -20.24 -16.74
N PHE A 288 -3.99 -19.04 -17.16
CA PHE A 288 -5.13 -18.35 -16.57
C PHE A 288 -6.46 -18.94 -17.08
N PRO A 289 -7.44 -19.17 -16.20
CA PRO A 289 -8.75 -19.66 -16.63
C PRO A 289 -9.44 -18.75 -17.65
N SER A 290 -9.31 -17.44 -17.51
CA SER A 290 -9.91 -16.43 -18.38
C SER A 290 -9.38 -16.46 -19.81
N ALA A 291 -8.13 -16.90 -20.01
CA ALA A 291 -7.52 -17.02 -21.34
C ALA A 291 -8.33 -17.92 -22.28
N ALA A 292 -9.04 -18.91 -21.72
CA ALA A 292 -9.87 -19.82 -22.49
C ALA A 292 -11.34 -19.40 -22.61
N THR A 293 -11.82 -18.49 -21.76
CA THR A 293 -13.26 -18.20 -21.62
C THR A 293 -13.66 -16.78 -21.99
N ASP A 294 -12.77 -15.81 -21.79
CA ASP A 294 -13.17 -14.40 -21.72
C ASP A 294 -12.43 -13.52 -22.74
N PHE A 295 -11.17 -13.85 -23.05
CA PHE A 295 -10.41 -13.15 -24.08
C PHE A 295 -10.86 -13.59 -25.47
N GLN A 296 -11.49 -12.68 -26.21
CA GLN A 296 -11.91 -12.90 -27.60
C GLN A 296 -12.15 -11.55 -28.29
N TYR A 297 -12.12 -11.53 -29.62
CA TYR A 297 -12.56 -10.36 -30.37
C TYR A 297 -14.06 -10.11 -30.13
N ASP A 298 -14.39 -8.87 -29.71
CA ASP A 298 -15.76 -8.45 -29.49
C ASP A 298 -16.10 -7.16 -30.28
N PRO A 299 -16.90 -7.25 -31.36
CA PRO A 299 -17.29 -6.07 -32.15
C PRO A 299 -18.26 -5.13 -31.41
N THR A 300 -18.79 -5.54 -30.25
CA THR A 300 -19.73 -4.77 -29.44
C THR A 300 -19.05 -4.04 -28.27
N PHE A 301 -17.72 -4.18 -28.15
CA PHE A 301 -16.97 -3.48 -27.11
C PHE A 301 -17.21 -1.96 -27.20
N PRO A 302 -17.45 -1.28 -26.06
CA PRO A 302 -17.81 0.14 -26.08
C PRO A 302 -16.68 1.02 -26.62
N PRO A 303 -17.00 2.13 -27.30
CA PRO A 303 -15.99 3.08 -27.76
C PRO A 303 -15.27 3.74 -26.58
N ALA A 304 -13.97 3.97 -26.74
CA ALA A 304 -13.14 4.63 -25.74
C ALA A 304 -13.50 6.12 -25.59
N PRO A 305 -13.42 6.66 -24.36
CA PRO A 305 -13.27 8.09 -24.13
C PRO A 305 -12.06 8.67 -24.88
N PRO A 306 -12.06 9.97 -25.21
CA PRO A 306 -11.00 10.57 -26.01
C PRO A 306 -9.67 10.76 -25.29
N PHE A 307 -9.66 10.75 -23.95
CA PHE A 307 -8.47 11.03 -23.14
C PHE A 307 -8.41 10.11 -21.94
N PHE A 308 -7.20 9.60 -21.67
CA PHE A 308 -6.87 8.86 -20.47
C PHE A 308 -5.71 9.52 -19.74
N THR A 309 -5.65 9.29 -18.44
CA THR A 309 -4.50 9.63 -17.60
C THR A 309 -3.60 8.41 -17.55
N GLU A 310 -2.35 8.58 -17.98
CA GLU A 310 -1.37 7.49 -17.98
C GLU A 310 -0.90 7.16 -16.56
N PRO A 311 -0.58 5.88 -16.26
CA PRO A 311 0.06 5.50 -15.01
C PRO A 311 1.47 6.09 -14.85
N ILE A 312 1.94 6.15 -13.60
CA ILE A 312 3.27 6.65 -13.25
C ILE A 312 4.34 5.77 -13.91
N ARG A 313 5.36 6.38 -14.50
CA ARG A 313 6.45 5.63 -15.16
C ARG A 313 7.46 5.14 -14.14
N ASN A 314 7.84 3.87 -14.21
CA ASN A 314 8.92 3.32 -13.39
C ASN A 314 10.26 3.42 -14.11
N THR A 315 11.26 3.90 -13.36
CA THR A 315 12.63 4.15 -13.80
C THR A 315 13.62 3.13 -13.21
N GLY A 316 13.12 2.09 -12.55
CA GLY A 316 13.86 0.95 -12.02
C GLY A 316 14.43 1.18 -10.62
N PRO A 317 15.38 0.34 -10.18
CA PRO A 317 15.85 -0.86 -10.88
C PRO A 317 14.96 -2.10 -10.70
N ASP A 318 13.93 -2.03 -9.85
CA ASP A 318 13.10 -3.19 -9.52
C ASP A 318 11.65 -3.01 -9.96
N ALA A 319 10.91 -4.13 -9.92
CA ALA A 319 9.51 -4.22 -10.34
C ALA A 319 9.27 -3.70 -11.76
N ASP A 320 10.23 -3.95 -12.66
CA ASP A 320 10.28 -3.35 -13.99
C ASP A 320 10.49 -4.38 -15.11
N ARG A 321 10.01 -5.61 -14.89
CA ARG A 321 10.01 -6.65 -15.91
C ARG A 321 8.78 -6.50 -16.81
N VAL A 322 8.99 -6.67 -18.11
CA VAL A 322 7.91 -6.61 -19.10
C VAL A 322 8.03 -7.77 -20.08
N ARG A 323 6.89 -8.36 -20.44
CA ARG A 323 6.86 -9.33 -21.52
C ARG A 323 6.85 -8.62 -22.87
N ASP A 324 7.76 -9.01 -23.74
CA ASP A 324 7.85 -8.48 -25.10
C ASP A 324 6.72 -9.05 -25.99
N PRO A 325 5.84 -8.20 -26.54
CA PRO A 325 4.75 -8.64 -27.42
C PRO A 325 5.22 -9.14 -28.79
N LEU A 326 6.51 -9.09 -29.12
CA LEU A 326 7.05 -9.65 -30.37
C LEU A 326 7.76 -10.99 -30.16
N THR A 327 8.40 -11.17 -29.02
CA THR A 327 9.26 -12.34 -28.75
C THR A 327 8.75 -13.24 -27.63
N SER A 328 7.74 -12.80 -26.87
CA SER A 328 7.25 -13.42 -25.62
C SER A 328 8.29 -13.52 -24.50
N GLY A 329 9.52 -13.05 -24.73
CA GLY A 329 10.59 -13.01 -23.75
C GLY A 329 10.33 -11.96 -22.67
N ILE A 330 10.86 -12.18 -21.48
CA ILE A 330 10.85 -11.18 -20.41
C ILE A 330 12.07 -10.28 -20.58
N ARG A 331 11.83 -8.97 -20.57
CA ARG A 331 12.82 -7.90 -20.65
C ARG A 331 12.88 -7.17 -19.32
N ASP A 332 14.07 -6.70 -19.00
CA ASP A 332 14.32 -5.82 -17.87
C ASP A 332 14.26 -4.37 -18.37
N ALA A 333 13.37 -3.56 -17.83
CA ALA A 333 13.19 -2.23 -18.37
C ALA A 333 14.40 -1.33 -18.09
N SER A 334 14.88 -1.32 -16.84
CA SER A 334 16.00 -0.46 -16.44
C SER A 334 17.35 -0.90 -17.03
N ASP A 335 17.63 -2.21 -17.12
CA ASP A 335 18.85 -2.70 -17.77
C ASP A 335 18.89 -2.36 -19.28
N GLU A 336 17.72 -2.31 -19.93
CA GLU A 336 17.59 -2.02 -21.36
C GLU A 336 17.32 -0.52 -21.66
N GLY A 337 17.14 0.30 -20.63
CA GLY A 337 16.83 1.73 -20.78
C GLY A 337 15.48 2.00 -21.44
N ILE A 338 14.50 1.11 -21.22
CA ILE A 338 13.10 1.31 -21.62
C ILE A 338 12.27 1.66 -20.38
N GLU A 339 11.11 2.29 -20.58
CA GLU A 339 10.19 2.64 -19.50
C GLU A 339 9.01 1.66 -19.46
N ILE A 340 8.45 1.41 -18.27
CA ILE A 340 7.17 0.70 -18.10
C ILE A 340 6.17 1.56 -17.32
N ARG A 341 4.89 1.22 -17.41
CA ARG A 341 3.81 1.86 -16.67
C ARG A 341 3.65 1.23 -15.29
N THR A 342 4.56 1.63 -14.42
CA THR A 342 4.70 1.31 -13.00
C THR A 342 5.31 -0.05 -12.65
N PHE A 343 4.56 -1.13 -12.49
CA PHE A 343 5.12 -2.37 -11.95
C PHE A 343 4.98 -3.55 -12.92
N THR A 344 5.88 -4.53 -12.80
CA THR A 344 5.76 -5.83 -13.47
C THR A 344 4.36 -6.41 -13.30
N CYS A 345 3.79 -6.97 -14.36
CA CYS A 345 2.48 -7.62 -14.38
C CYS A 345 2.34 -8.69 -13.27
N HIS A 346 1.12 -8.86 -12.77
CA HIS A 346 0.73 -9.86 -11.77
C HIS A 346 1.37 -9.71 -10.39
N ARG A 347 2.16 -8.65 -10.13
CA ARG A 347 2.70 -8.37 -8.79
C ARG A 347 1.60 -8.17 -7.76
N SER A 348 0.43 -7.69 -8.22
CA SER A 348 -0.72 -7.35 -7.38
C SER A 348 -0.28 -6.42 -6.23
N PRO A 349 -0.02 -5.13 -6.50
CA PRO A 349 0.34 -4.19 -5.44
C PRO A 349 -0.87 -3.94 -4.54
N LEU A 350 -0.78 -4.27 -3.24
CA LEU A 350 -1.94 -4.26 -2.32
C LEU A 350 -1.76 -3.43 -1.04
N GLY A 351 -0.52 -3.12 -0.65
CA GLY A 351 -0.25 -2.23 0.49
C GLY A 351 0.47 -0.98 -0.01
N LEU A 352 0.01 0.22 0.34
CA LEU A 352 0.62 1.50 -0.02
C LEU A 352 0.66 2.44 1.20
N LEU A 353 1.85 2.95 1.52
CA LEU A 353 2.04 3.85 2.65
C LEU A 353 3.08 4.93 2.36
N PHE A 354 2.86 6.14 2.87
CA PHE A 354 3.78 7.28 2.73
C PHE A 354 4.37 7.68 4.09
N ASP A 355 5.61 8.16 4.10
CA ASP A 355 6.21 8.82 5.27
C ASP A 355 5.68 10.25 5.42
N THR A 356 4.41 10.39 5.77
CA THR A 356 3.73 11.69 5.91
C THR A 356 4.30 12.54 7.04
N ASP A 357 4.80 11.90 8.10
CA ASP A 357 5.39 12.58 9.26
C ASP A 357 6.90 12.85 9.10
N SER A 358 7.50 12.44 7.99
CA SER A 358 8.93 12.61 7.70
C SER A 358 9.86 12.01 8.78
N LEU A 359 9.49 10.84 9.31
CA LEU A 359 10.17 10.18 10.43
C LEU A 359 11.19 9.13 10.00
N TRP A 360 11.08 8.60 8.78
CA TRP A 360 11.99 7.56 8.31
C TRP A 360 13.37 8.13 7.98
N GLY A 361 14.38 7.25 7.85
CA GLY A 361 15.76 7.62 7.58
C GLY A 361 15.88 8.57 6.38
N ASP A 362 16.97 9.36 6.33
CA ASP A 362 17.18 10.44 5.37
C ASP A 362 16.85 10.05 3.90
N ASP A 363 17.14 8.80 3.51
CA ASP A 363 16.95 8.25 2.17
C ASP A 363 15.57 7.63 1.91
N LEU A 364 14.73 7.50 2.93
CA LEU A 364 13.34 7.02 2.87
C LEU A 364 12.33 8.14 3.17
N ARG A 365 12.84 9.33 3.49
CA ARG A 365 12.08 10.39 4.15
C ARG A 365 11.11 11.07 3.18
N GLY A 366 9.83 11.02 3.50
CA GLY A 366 8.75 11.54 2.66
C GLY A 366 8.38 10.65 1.47
N ASP A 367 9.03 9.49 1.33
CA ASP A 367 8.78 8.56 0.23
C ASP A 367 7.64 7.58 0.56
N ALA A 368 7.29 6.73 -0.41
CA ALA A 368 6.31 5.66 -0.24
C ALA A 368 6.95 4.28 -0.13
N LEU A 369 6.23 3.34 0.49
CA LEU A 369 6.48 1.91 0.37
C LEU A 369 5.27 1.21 -0.24
N MET A 370 5.52 0.12 -0.95
CA MET A 370 4.48 -0.74 -1.54
C MET A 370 4.76 -2.23 -1.31
N LEU A 371 3.70 -3.01 -1.08
CA LEU A 371 3.76 -4.48 -0.95
C LEU A 371 3.32 -5.19 -2.22
N SER A 372 4.16 -6.11 -2.71
CA SER A 372 3.81 -7.00 -3.82
C SER A 372 3.25 -8.31 -3.27
N PHE A 373 1.96 -8.56 -3.52
CA PHE A 373 1.27 -9.71 -2.96
C PHE A 373 1.76 -11.03 -3.57
N THR A 374 1.80 -11.13 -4.90
CA THR A 374 1.98 -12.41 -5.57
C THR A 374 3.44 -12.87 -5.55
N PRO A 375 3.76 -14.16 -5.34
CA PRO A 375 5.13 -14.68 -5.44
C PRO A 375 5.72 -14.57 -6.84
N GLY A 376 7.04 -14.45 -6.93
CA GLY A 376 7.76 -14.59 -8.19
C GLY A 376 7.72 -16.00 -8.78
N GLY A 377 7.69 -16.07 -10.11
CA GLY A 377 7.72 -17.29 -10.90
C GLY A 377 8.85 -17.30 -11.93
N ASP A 378 8.90 -18.40 -12.70
CA ASP A 378 9.79 -18.50 -13.86
C ASP A 378 9.34 -17.58 -15.02
N THR A 379 9.99 -17.67 -16.19
CA THR A 379 9.66 -16.85 -17.36
C THR A 379 8.26 -17.10 -17.93
N LEU A 380 7.65 -18.23 -17.56
CA LEU A 380 6.27 -18.59 -17.90
C LEU A 380 5.28 -18.20 -16.80
N GLY A 381 5.74 -17.51 -15.75
CA GLY A 381 4.90 -17.12 -14.62
C GLY A 381 4.50 -18.29 -13.73
N PHE A 382 5.24 -19.39 -13.66
CA PHE A 382 4.90 -20.49 -12.74
C PHE A 382 5.83 -20.53 -11.53
N SER A 383 5.24 -20.78 -10.36
CA SER A 383 5.96 -20.89 -9.09
C SER A 383 5.47 -22.11 -8.29
N PRO A 384 6.35 -22.87 -7.63
CA PRO A 384 5.94 -23.96 -6.73
C PRO A 384 5.10 -23.49 -5.53
N ILE A 385 5.14 -22.19 -5.23
CA ILE A 385 4.40 -21.54 -4.15
C ILE A 385 3.29 -20.63 -4.69
N ALA A 386 2.96 -20.74 -5.98
CA ALA A 386 1.89 -19.98 -6.60
C ALA A 386 0.57 -20.20 -5.84
N PRO A 387 -0.12 -19.12 -5.44
CA PRO A 387 -1.41 -19.24 -4.80
C PRO A 387 -2.41 -19.82 -5.82
N TRP A 388 -3.28 -20.71 -5.35
CA TRP A 388 -4.36 -21.33 -6.15
C TRP A 388 -3.93 -22.13 -7.40
N GLY A 389 -2.63 -22.28 -7.65
CA GLY A 389 -2.10 -23.01 -8.80
C GLY A 389 -2.23 -22.29 -10.14
N ILE A 390 -2.46 -20.97 -10.13
CA ILE A 390 -2.52 -20.11 -11.33
C ILE A 390 -1.15 -19.45 -11.59
N PRO A 391 -0.93 -18.88 -12.80
CA PRO A 391 0.27 -18.10 -13.06
C PRO A 391 0.45 -16.92 -12.08
N VAL A 392 1.70 -16.49 -11.95
CA VAL A 392 2.20 -15.44 -11.05
C VAL A 392 3.21 -14.56 -11.80
N VAL A 393 3.91 -13.69 -11.08
CA VAL A 393 4.85 -12.69 -11.63
C VAL A 393 5.97 -13.36 -12.46
N PRO A 394 6.10 -13.06 -13.76
CA PRO A 394 7.05 -13.76 -14.62
C PRO A 394 8.47 -13.19 -14.50
N ALA A 395 9.43 -14.04 -14.12
CA ALA A 395 10.86 -13.71 -14.03
C ALA A 395 11.20 -12.44 -13.22
N ASP A 396 10.39 -12.17 -12.19
CA ASP A 396 10.57 -11.11 -11.22
C ASP A 396 10.35 -11.69 -9.80
N PRO A 397 11.23 -11.45 -8.82
CA PRO A 397 11.11 -12.07 -7.49
C PRO A 397 9.78 -11.82 -6.75
N SER A 398 9.25 -10.60 -6.82
CA SER A 398 8.04 -10.15 -6.09
C SER A 398 8.00 -10.56 -4.61
N SER A 399 6.82 -10.62 -3.98
CA SER A 399 6.63 -10.98 -2.55
C SER A 399 7.57 -10.19 -1.63
N ASP A 400 7.56 -8.87 -1.83
CA ASP A 400 8.54 -7.94 -1.33
C ASP A 400 7.90 -6.65 -0.79
N LEU A 401 8.69 -5.89 -0.04
CA LEU A 401 8.42 -4.49 0.29
C LEU A 401 9.33 -3.64 -0.60
N ILE A 402 8.72 -2.73 -1.35
CA ILE A 402 9.38 -1.85 -2.31
C ILE A 402 9.38 -0.43 -1.78
N HIS A 403 10.53 0.24 -1.81
CA HIS A 403 10.65 1.67 -1.61
C HIS A 403 10.43 2.41 -2.93
N LEU A 404 9.57 3.42 -2.90
CA LEU A 404 9.11 4.19 -4.04
C LEU A 404 9.51 5.66 -3.88
N VAL A 405 10.46 6.12 -4.69
CA VAL A 405 10.84 7.54 -4.76
C VAL A 405 10.08 8.20 -5.91
N LEU A 406 9.15 9.09 -5.57
CA LEU A 406 8.36 9.82 -6.57
C LEU A 406 9.04 11.13 -6.95
N THR A 407 9.26 11.32 -8.25
CA THR A 407 9.81 12.57 -8.80
C THR A 407 8.81 13.20 -9.77
N PRO A 408 8.45 14.49 -9.59
CA PRO A 408 7.56 15.19 -10.51
C PRO A 408 8.09 15.14 -11.95
N ASP A 409 7.22 14.74 -12.86
CA ASP A 409 7.46 14.67 -14.29
C ASP A 409 6.60 15.72 -15.01
N LEU A 410 7.07 16.96 -14.89
CA LEU A 410 6.37 18.15 -15.38
C LEU A 410 5.96 18.07 -16.87
N PRO A 411 6.79 17.52 -17.79
CA PRO A 411 6.39 17.39 -19.19
C PRO A 411 5.14 16.55 -19.44
N ASN A 412 4.84 15.56 -18.58
CA ASN A 412 3.68 14.68 -18.73
C ASN A 412 2.57 14.98 -17.71
N ASP A 413 2.70 16.06 -16.93
CA ASP A 413 1.76 16.41 -15.86
C ASP A 413 1.47 15.20 -14.93
N ASN A 414 2.56 14.54 -14.52
CA ASN A 414 2.51 13.32 -13.73
C ASN A 414 3.78 13.19 -12.86
N PHE A 415 4.03 11.98 -12.35
CA PHE A 415 5.25 11.58 -11.68
C PHE A 415 5.99 10.48 -12.46
N SER A 416 7.27 10.34 -12.12
CA SER A 416 8.04 9.12 -12.32
C SER A 416 8.33 8.50 -10.96
N VAL A 417 8.51 7.19 -10.92
CA VAL A 417 8.87 6.44 -9.72
C VAL A 417 10.19 5.72 -9.92
N GLN A 418 11.04 5.74 -8.91
CA GLN A 418 12.15 4.79 -8.78
C GLN A 418 11.72 3.73 -7.77
N ALA A 419 11.63 2.47 -8.19
CA ALA A 419 11.18 1.35 -7.37
C ALA A 419 12.37 0.47 -6.99
N THR A 420 12.61 0.29 -5.68
CA THR A 420 13.71 -0.52 -5.16
C THR A 420 13.23 -1.49 -4.09
N ARG A 421 13.54 -2.78 -4.22
CA ARG A 421 13.21 -3.79 -3.20
C ARG A 421 14.06 -3.57 -1.95
N ILE A 422 13.43 -3.52 -0.78
CA ILE A 422 14.12 -3.32 0.51
C ILE A 422 13.94 -4.49 1.49
N VAL A 423 12.90 -5.31 1.30
CA VAL A 423 12.67 -6.57 2.02
C VAL A 423 12.13 -7.60 1.05
N GLU A 424 12.55 -8.85 1.19
CA GLU A 424 12.08 -9.96 0.36
C GLU A 424 11.61 -11.16 1.16
N GLY A 425 10.87 -12.04 0.50
CA GLY A 425 10.53 -13.36 1.03
C GLY A 425 9.27 -13.38 1.87
N PHE A 426 8.45 -12.32 1.82
CA PHE A 426 7.07 -12.39 2.30
C PHE A 426 6.29 -13.47 1.55
N TYR A 427 5.14 -13.83 2.08
CA TYR A 427 4.23 -14.73 1.40
C TYR A 427 2.81 -14.17 1.45
N LEU A 428 2.37 -13.66 0.30
CA LEU A 428 1.08 -12.98 0.13
C LEU A 428 0.89 -11.82 1.14
N PRO A 429 1.86 -10.88 1.22
CA PRO A 429 1.67 -9.66 1.99
C PRO A 429 0.54 -8.85 1.36
N VAL A 430 -0.46 -8.49 2.15
CA VAL A 430 -1.72 -7.90 1.65
C VAL A 430 -1.89 -6.45 2.08
N ASP A 431 -1.32 -6.07 3.22
CA ASP A 431 -1.46 -4.72 3.75
C ASP A 431 -0.35 -4.40 4.75
N ALA A 432 -0.16 -3.13 5.07
CA ALA A 432 0.74 -2.69 6.12
C ALA A 432 0.26 -1.43 6.84
N ALA A 433 0.58 -1.36 8.13
CA ALA A 433 0.36 -0.18 8.95
C ALA A 433 1.68 0.32 9.54
N ASN A 434 1.86 1.64 9.58
CA ASN A 434 3.03 2.26 10.18
C ASN A 434 2.76 2.72 11.62
N ALA A 435 3.75 2.56 12.49
CA ALA A 435 3.81 3.18 13.81
C ALA A 435 5.21 3.75 14.01
N ASN A 436 5.37 5.05 13.78
CA ASN A 436 6.68 5.72 13.70
C ASN A 436 7.56 5.11 12.59
N ASN A 437 8.72 4.55 12.95
CA ASN A 437 9.65 3.88 12.05
C ASN A 437 9.43 2.36 11.93
N VAL A 438 8.35 1.84 12.50
CA VAL A 438 8.03 0.42 12.39
C VAL A 438 6.87 0.27 11.41
N ILE A 439 7.08 -0.55 10.39
CA ILE A 439 6.03 -1.00 9.49
C ILE A 439 5.63 -2.41 9.90
N TYR A 440 4.35 -2.62 10.16
CA TYR A 440 3.78 -3.94 10.39
C TYR A 440 3.19 -4.44 9.07
N VAL A 441 3.69 -5.55 8.56
CA VAL A 441 3.25 -6.16 7.29
C VAL A 441 2.33 -7.34 7.60
N LEU A 442 1.12 -7.32 7.07
CA LEU A 442 0.10 -8.37 7.22
C LEU A 442 0.13 -9.34 6.04
N GLU A 443 0.09 -10.63 6.30
CA GLU A 443 -0.07 -11.67 5.27
C GLU A 443 -1.49 -12.26 5.23
N ASN A 444 -2.05 -12.44 4.02
CA ASN A 444 -3.42 -12.91 3.84
C ASN A 444 -3.56 -14.43 4.03
N SER A 445 -2.96 -15.24 3.13
CA SER A 445 -3.08 -16.72 3.20
C SER A 445 -2.34 -17.55 2.13
N GLY A 446 -1.35 -18.37 2.50
CA GLY A 446 -1.04 -19.57 1.70
C GLY A 446 0.09 -20.44 2.24
N GLY A 447 -0.14 -20.89 3.45
CA GLY A 447 0.60 -21.94 4.11
C GLY A 447 -0.07 -22.24 5.45
N ASN A 448 0.55 -23.11 6.24
CA ASN A 448 0.14 -23.31 7.64
C ASN A 448 0.59 -22.17 8.57
N GLU A 449 1.39 -21.23 8.07
CA GLU A 449 1.89 -20.07 8.82
C GLU A 449 1.52 -18.79 8.07
N ARG A 450 1.04 -17.80 8.81
CA ARG A 450 0.63 -16.46 8.37
C ARG A 450 1.05 -15.53 9.47
N ALA A 451 1.65 -14.39 9.17
CA ALA A 451 2.13 -13.53 10.22
C ALA A 451 1.79 -12.05 10.00
N ILE A 452 1.84 -11.31 11.11
CA ILE A 452 2.29 -9.93 11.07
C ILE A 452 3.82 -9.97 11.22
N TRP A 453 4.51 -9.31 10.31
CA TRP A 453 5.95 -9.08 10.38
C TRP A 453 6.21 -7.64 10.82
N LYS A 454 7.23 -7.45 11.65
CA LYS A 454 7.69 -6.14 12.08
C LYS A 454 8.93 -5.76 11.28
N VAL A 455 8.80 -4.75 10.42
CA VAL A 455 9.91 -4.17 9.65
C VAL A 455 10.32 -2.86 10.33
N THR A 456 11.52 -2.83 10.92
CA THR A 456 12.03 -1.63 11.59
C THR A 456 12.92 -0.85 10.64
N LEU A 457 12.49 0.36 10.28
CA LEU A 457 13.22 1.30 9.42
C LEU A 457 14.17 2.17 10.25
N PRO A 458 15.24 2.74 9.65
CA PRO A 458 16.01 3.79 10.29
C PRO A 458 15.12 5.01 10.59
N LEU A 459 15.42 5.71 11.69
CA LEU A 459 14.79 7.00 12.03
C LEU A 459 15.58 8.16 11.43
N TYR A 460 14.89 9.21 10.99
CA TYR A 460 15.51 10.49 10.73
C TYR A 460 16.16 11.03 12.00
N THR A 461 17.47 11.26 11.97
CA THR A 461 18.20 11.74 13.16
C THR A 461 18.42 13.25 13.14
N GLY A 462 17.98 13.97 12.09
CA GLY A 462 18.33 15.38 11.91
C GLY A 462 19.84 15.60 11.72
N ILE A 463 20.56 14.53 11.40
CA ILE A 463 21.99 14.49 11.18
C ILE A 463 22.17 13.90 9.79
N ASP A 464 22.60 14.71 8.83
CA ASP A 464 23.00 14.20 7.51
C ASP A 464 24.13 13.19 7.70
N GLY A 465 23.81 11.91 7.52
CA GLY A 465 24.72 10.78 7.70
C GLY A 465 25.89 10.76 6.71
N THR A 466 25.84 11.60 5.67
CA THR A 466 26.93 11.73 4.69
C THR A 466 28.06 12.66 5.16
N ILE A 467 27.85 13.45 6.20
CA ILE A 467 28.82 14.43 6.67
C ILE A 467 29.56 13.92 7.90
N GLY A 468 30.74 13.33 7.67
CA GLY A 468 31.57 12.70 8.68
C GLY A 468 31.88 13.58 9.90
N SER A 469 32.22 12.93 11.02
CA SER A 469 32.62 13.59 12.26
C SER A 469 33.77 14.58 12.00
N HIS A 470 33.56 15.84 12.39
CA HIS A 470 34.62 16.83 12.37
C HIS A 470 35.65 16.57 13.46
N THR A 471 36.94 16.80 13.18
CA THR A 471 38.03 16.68 14.16
C THR A 471 38.16 17.90 15.08
N THR A 472 37.33 18.94 14.91
CA THR A 472 37.36 20.13 15.75
C THR A 472 36.83 19.77 17.14
N PRO A 473 37.59 19.96 18.23
CA PRO A 473 37.12 19.62 19.56
C PRO A 473 35.99 20.55 19.99
N LEU A 474 34.84 19.99 20.35
CA LEU A 474 33.80 20.67 21.11
C LEU A 474 34.01 20.36 22.58
N ARG A 475 34.13 21.41 23.39
CA ARG A 475 34.15 21.34 24.85
C ARG A 475 32.87 21.93 25.42
N VAL A 476 32.30 21.21 26.37
CA VAL A 476 31.05 21.55 27.04
C VAL A 476 31.28 21.56 28.53
N TRP A 477 30.91 22.66 29.18
CA TRP A 477 30.97 22.84 30.62
C TRP A 477 29.58 23.17 31.16
N PRO A 478 28.88 22.21 31.76
CA PRO A 478 27.67 22.47 32.50
C PRO A 478 27.97 23.41 33.68
N VAL A 479 27.09 24.39 33.90
CA VAL A 479 27.11 25.32 35.04
C VAL A 479 25.77 25.16 35.79
N PRO A 480 25.60 24.09 36.58
CA PRO A 480 24.29 23.75 37.17
C PRO A 480 23.73 24.86 38.06
N THR A 481 24.59 25.57 38.80
CA THR A 481 24.18 26.66 39.70
C THR A 481 23.59 27.88 38.99
N ALA A 482 23.69 27.95 37.65
CA ALA A 482 23.17 29.06 36.85
C ALA A 482 22.24 28.59 35.73
N ASP A 483 21.83 27.31 35.73
CA ASP A 483 21.03 26.68 34.69
C ASP A 483 21.54 26.98 33.27
N ARG A 484 22.85 26.84 33.07
CA ARG A 484 23.52 27.16 31.81
C ARG A 484 24.55 26.12 31.43
N VAL A 485 24.83 26.05 30.14
CA VAL A 485 25.89 25.24 29.55
C VAL A 485 26.79 26.16 28.76
N MET A 486 28.07 26.17 29.09
CA MET A 486 29.09 26.86 28.29
C MET A 486 29.66 25.90 27.25
N TRP A 487 29.99 26.42 26.08
CA TRP A 487 30.60 25.63 25.02
C TRP A 487 31.76 26.37 24.34
N SER A 488 32.70 25.63 23.75
CA SER A 488 33.80 26.15 22.94
C SER A 488 34.22 25.14 21.87
N THR A 489 34.53 25.63 20.67
CA THR A 489 35.04 24.84 19.54
C THR A 489 36.52 25.09 19.23
N GLU A 490 37.26 25.76 20.14
CA GLU A 490 38.72 25.99 20.20
C GLU A 490 39.44 26.52 18.93
N GLY A 491 38.79 26.73 17.80
CA GLY A 491 39.46 27.16 16.57
C GLY A 491 38.58 27.39 15.34
N LYS A 492 37.45 26.70 15.19
CA LYS A 492 36.54 26.86 14.03
C LYS A 492 35.15 27.29 14.48
N ARG A 493 34.62 28.35 13.89
CA ARG A 493 33.26 28.85 14.16
C ARG A 493 32.22 27.89 13.57
N PRO A 494 31.31 27.31 14.37
CA PRO A 494 30.20 26.54 13.82
C PRO A 494 29.13 27.47 13.22
N ASN A 495 28.35 26.97 12.27
CA ASN A 495 27.17 27.67 11.77
C ASN A 495 26.08 27.73 12.84
N ALA A 496 25.88 26.62 13.56
CA ALA A 496 24.91 26.49 14.62
C ALA A 496 25.42 25.61 15.77
N ILE A 497 24.85 25.81 16.94
CA ILE A 497 24.93 24.87 18.06
C ILE A 497 23.51 24.36 18.33
N THR A 498 23.37 23.04 18.29
CA THR A 498 22.10 22.34 18.42
C THR A 498 22.13 21.49 19.68
N LEU A 499 21.12 21.65 20.54
CA LEU A 499 20.91 20.86 21.74
C LEU A 499 19.84 19.81 21.46
N LEU A 500 20.20 18.54 21.67
CA LEU A 500 19.39 17.37 21.38
C LEU A 500 19.15 16.57 22.67
N ASP A 501 17.99 15.94 22.80
CA ASP A 501 17.79 14.90 23.81
C ASP A 501 18.39 13.56 23.36
N MET A 502 18.29 12.53 24.22
CA MET A 502 18.82 11.20 23.91
C MET A 502 18.01 10.45 22.85
N GLN A 503 16.82 10.94 22.48
CA GLN A 503 16.02 10.43 21.35
C GLN A 503 16.38 11.14 20.05
N GLY A 504 17.35 12.07 20.06
CA GLY A 504 17.75 12.83 18.88
C GLY A 504 16.82 14.00 18.53
N ARG A 505 15.84 14.32 19.37
CA ARG A 505 14.92 15.44 19.11
C ARG A 505 15.62 16.76 19.42
N VAL A 506 15.43 17.74 18.55
CA VAL A 506 15.99 19.08 18.71
C VAL A 506 15.25 19.82 19.84
N CYS A 507 15.93 20.02 20.97
CA CYS A 507 15.42 20.85 22.05
C CYS A 507 15.63 22.33 21.75
N ARG A 508 16.75 22.69 21.12
CA ARG A 508 17.09 24.09 20.79
C ARG A 508 18.19 24.20 19.74
N THR A 509 18.09 25.20 18.86
CA THR A 509 19.17 25.56 17.92
C THR A 509 19.56 27.03 18.07
N VAL A 510 20.86 27.31 18.11
CA VAL A 510 21.42 28.66 18.21
C VAL A 510 22.41 28.88 17.07
N LEU A 511 22.10 29.80 16.15
CA LEU A 511 23.05 30.25 15.13
C LEU A 511 24.22 30.97 15.80
N THR A 512 25.46 30.60 15.45
CA THR A 512 26.63 31.16 16.14
C THR A 512 27.40 32.15 15.28
N ARG A 513 27.95 33.18 15.95
CA ARG A 513 28.89 34.14 15.37
C ARG A 513 30.27 34.07 16.01
N THR A 514 30.46 33.16 16.96
CA THR A 514 31.61 33.04 17.85
C THR A 514 32.06 31.58 17.93
N THR A 515 33.26 31.34 18.46
CA THR A 515 33.81 29.99 18.71
C THR A 515 33.50 29.47 20.12
N ASN A 516 32.80 30.26 20.93
CA ASN A 516 32.33 29.89 22.26
C ASN A 516 31.01 30.59 22.57
N GLY A 517 30.30 30.10 23.58
CA GLY A 517 29.03 30.70 23.97
C GLY A 517 28.40 30.02 25.18
N VAL A 518 27.17 30.43 25.46
CA VAL A 518 26.37 29.93 26.58
C VAL A 518 24.95 29.63 26.12
N ILE A 519 24.39 28.51 26.57
CA ILE A 519 23.01 28.10 26.35
C ILE A 519 22.32 27.97 27.70
N ALA A 520 21.19 28.65 27.87
CA ALA A 520 20.35 28.47 29.06
C ALA A 520 19.63 27.13 28.98
N VAL A 521 19.50 26.41 30.09
CA VAL A 521 18.85 25.10 30.17
C VAL A 521 17.84 25.01 31.32
N ASN A 522 17.40 26.16 31.83
CA ASN A 522 16.47 26.30 32.94
C ASN A 522 15.11 25.66 32.66
N ASP A 523 14.69 25.64 31.41
CA ASP A 523 13.43 25.08 30.91
C ASP A 523 13.48 23.57 30.67
N LEU A 524 14.66 22.94 30.69
CA LEU A 524 14.82 21.54 30.30
C LEU A 524 14.79 20.59 31.51
N PRO A 525 14.16 19.39 31.42
CA PRO A 525 14.15 18.43 32.51
C PRO A 525 15.55 17.84 32.80
N ALA A 526 15.73 17.28 33.99
CA ALA A 526 16.96 16.56 34.34
C ALA A 526 17.08 15.30 33.48
N ALA A 527 18.09 15.26 32.61
CA ALA A 527 18.35 14.17 31.68
C ALA A 527 19.77 14.27 31.11
N VAL A 528 20.14 13.30 30.27
CA VAL A 528 21.34 13.38 29.42
C VAL A 528 20.96 14.11 28.13
N TYR A 529 21.83 14.99 27.66
CA TYR A 529 21.66 15.74 26.42
C TYR A 529 22.94 15.67 25.58
N LEU A 530 22.78 15.89 24.28
CA LEU A 530 23.86 16.06 23.32
C LEU A 530 23.92 17.52 22.88
N LEU A 531 25.08 18.15 23.03
CA LEU A 531 25.36 19.43 22.39
C LEU A 531 26.15 19.16 21.11
N ARG A 532 25.62 19.59 19.97
CA ARG A 532 26.20 19.42 18.63
C ARG A 532 26.61 20.79 18.07
N ALA A 533 27.81 20.88 17.51
CA ALA A 533 28.29 22.04 16.76
C ALA A 533 28.29 21.69 15.27
N ASP A 534 27.48 22.42 14.50
CA ASP A 534 27.24 22.19 13.08
C ASP A 534 28.16 23.09 12.23
N TYR A 535 28.76 22.54 11.17
CA TYR A 535 29.59 23.23 10.19
C TYR A 535 29.05 22.96 8.78
N VAL A 536 29.60 23.65 7.78
CA VAL A 536 29.23 23.42 6.36
C VAL A 536 29.63 22.01 5.92
N ASP A 537 30.69 21.48 6.50
CA ASP A 537 31.40 20.26 6.14
C ASP A 537 31.37 19.19 7.24
N GLY A 538 30.44 19.29 8.20
CA GLY A 538 30.15 18.24 9.18
C GLY A 538 29.72 18.76 10.54
N PHE A 539 29.79 17.89 11.56
CA PHE A 539 29.49 18.27 12.94
C PHE A 539 30.41 17.56 13.94
N VAL A 540 30.44 18.10 15.15
CA VAL A 540 31.01 17.44 16.34
C VAL A 540 30.00 17.55 17.46
N HIS A 541 29.94 16.56 18.36
CA HIS A 541 29.04 16.62 19.50
C HIS A 541 29.74 16.22 20.80
N GLN A 542 29.17 16.66 21.91
CA GLN A 542 29.56 16.23 23.24
C GLN A 542 28.33 16.05 24.13
N ARG A 543 28.28 14.92 24.83
CA ARG A 543 27.24 14.64 25.82
C ARG A 543 27.48 15.39 27.13
N PHE A 544 26.40 15.81 27.78
CA PHE A 544 26.43 16.33 29.13
C PHE A 544 25.14 15.97 29.88
N VAL A 545 25.13 16.17 31.19
CA VAL A 545 23.98 15.84 32.06
C VAL A 545 23.45 17.12 32.69
N ILE A 546 22.13 17.28 32.68
CA ILE A 546 21.43 18.26 33.50
C ILE A 546 20.95 17.54 34.75
N THR A 547 21.45 17.97 35.91
CA THR A 547 20.99 17.54 37.23
C THR A 547 20.31 18.74 37.88
N LYS A 548 18.99 18.69 38.03
CA LYS A 548 18.23 19.73 38.74
C LYS A 548 18.13 19.41 40.22
#